data_AF-A0A347ST48-F1
#
_entry.id   AF-A0A347ST48-F1
#
_cell.length_a   1.000
_cell.length_b   1.000
_cell.length_c   1.000
_cell.angle_alpha   90.00
_cell.angle_beta   90.00
_cell.angle_gamma   90.00
#
_symmetry.space_group_name_H-M   'P 1'
#
loop_
_entity.id
_entity.type
_entity.pdbx_description
1 polymer ?
#
loop_
_entity_poly.entity_id
_entity_poly.type
_entity_poly.pdbx_seq_one_letter_code
_entity_poly.pdbx_strand_id
1 'polypeptide(L)' 'MKEENKLLGYLKANHIKQQQVAEIIERSLSSTNRKINNHSDFTRQEIQRLHDILKIPIDILL' A
#
# COMPACT_ATOMS: atom_id res chain seq x y z
N MET A 1 15.55 -2.55 16.15
CA MET A 1 15.04 -1.38 15.41
C MET A 1 13.87 -1.86 14.56
N LYS A 2 12.67 -1.29 14.69
CA LYS A 2 11.58 -1.60 13.75
C LYS A 2 12.01 -1.04 12.39
N GLU A 3 12.11 -1.88 11.37
CA GLU A 3 12.28 -1.38 10.00
C GLU A 3 11.18 -0.37 9.72
N GLU A 4 11.58 0.77 9.20
CA GLU A 4 10.67 1.85 8.87
C GLU A 4 9.84 1.40 7.67
N ASN A 5 8.53 1.30 7.87
CA ASN A 5 7.60 0.87 6.82
C ASN A 5 7.56 1.94 5.72
N LYS A 6 8.33 1.72 4.66
CA LYS A 6 8.49 2.64 3.52
C LYS A 6 7.14 3.02 2.90
N LEU A 7 6.23 2.04 2.77
CA LEU A 7 4.90 2.27 2.23
C LEU A 7 4.09 3.19 3.14
N LEU A 8 4.06 2.92 4.44
CA LEU A 8 3.36 3.77 5.40
C LEU A 8 3.92 5.20 5.42
N GLY A 9 5.24 5.34 5.31
CA GLY A 9 5.92 6.63 5.19
C GLY A 9 5.50 7.39 3.93
N TYR A 10 5.49 6.72 2.78
CA TYR A 10 5.04 7.27 1.51
C TYR A 10 3.56 7.72 1.58
N LEU A 11 2.68 6.88 2.12
CA LEU A 11 1.25 7.21 2.26
C LEU A 11 1.05 8.47 3.11
N LYS A 12 1.77 8.59 4.23
CA LYS A 12 1.71 9.79 5.08
C LYS A 12 2.22 11.04 4.37
N ALA A 13 3.36 10.94 3.69
CA ALA A 13 3.97 12.07 2.97
C ALA A 13 3.08 12.59 1.84
N ASN A 14 2.28 11.73 1.21
CA ASN A 14 1.39 12.07 0.11
C ASN A 14 -0.08 12.26 0.54
N HIS A 15 -0.35 12.32 1.85
CA HIS A 15 -1.71 12.44 2.41
C HIS A 15 -2.71 11.36 1.93
N ILE A 16 -2.20 10.17 1.59
CA ILE A 16 -3.02 9.04 1.14
C ILE A 16 -3.53 8.28 2.37
N LYS A 17 -4.85 8.16 2.49
CA LYS A 17 -5.48 7.37 3.54
C LYS A 17 -5.43 5.88 3.19
N GLN A 18 -5.22 5.04 4.20
CA GLN A 18 -5.28 3.56 4.03
C GLN A 18 -6.61 3.09 3.44
N GLN A 19 -7.70 3.81 3.73
CA GLN A 19 -9.02 3.58 3.14
C GLN A 19 -9.02 3.75 1.61
N GLN A 20 -8.29 4.73 1.06
CA GLN A 20 -8.18 4.92 -0.39
C GLN A 20 -7.40 3.77 -1.04
N VAL A 21 -6.35 3.29 -0.37
CA VAL A 21 -5.61 2.09 -0.83
C VAL A 21 -6.56 0.91 -0.90
N ALA A 22 -7.37 0.70 0.14
CA ALA A 22 -8.33 -0.41 0.23
C ALA A 22 -9.38 -0.36 -0.89
N GLU A 23 -9.89 0.84 -1.20
CA GLU A 23 -10.83 1.08 -2.30
C GLU A 23 -10.22 0.74 -3.66
N ILE A 24 -8.97 1.14 -3.92
CA ILE A 24 -8.28 0.89 -5.20
C ILE A 24 -8.01 -0.60 -5.45
N ILE A 25 -7.66 -1.33 -4.39
CA ILE A 25 -7.39 -2.77 -4.50
C ILE A 25 -8.65 -3.62 -4.30
N GLU A 26 -9.81 -3.00 -4.09
CA GLU A 26 -11.10 -3.66 -3.88
C GLU A 26 -11.06 -4.65 -2.71
N ARG A 27 -10.42 -4.26 -1.59
CA ARG A 27 -10.30 -5.07 -0.36
C ARG A 27 -10.84 -4.33 0.86
N SER A 28 -11.03 -5.08 1.95
CA SER A 28 -11.33 -4.47 3.25
C SER A 28 -10.13 -3.68 3.77
N LEU A 29 -10.40 -2.68 4.61
CA LEU A 29 -9.36 -1.92 5.31
C LEU A 29 -8.45 -2.84 6.14
N SER A 30 -9.02 -3.87 6.79
CA SER A 30 -8.25 -4.82 7.60
C SER A 30 -7.27 -5.66 6.78
N SER A 31 -7.70 -6.19 5.63
CA SER A 31 -6.85 -6.95 4.72
C SER A 31 -5.76 -6.05 4.10
N THR A 32 -6.14 -4.84 3.71
CA THR A 32 -5.22 -3.82 3.20
C THR A 32 -4.17 -3.44 4.23
N ASN A 33 -4.55 -3.24 5.49
CA ASN A 33 -3.62 -2.92 6.57
C ASN A 33 -2.66 -4.08 6.87
N ARG A 34 -3.08 -5.34 6.69
CA ARG A 34 -2.14 -6.46 6.75
C ARG A 34 -1.09 -6.38 5.63
N LYS A 35 -1.49 -6.04 4.41
CA LYS A 35 -0.56 -5.83 3.29
C LYS A 35 0.38 -4.66 3.53
N ILE A 36 -0.17 -3.51 3.93
CA ILE A 36 0.62 -2.31 4.23
C ILE A 36 1.67 -2.59 5.31
N ASN A 37 1.35 -3.39 6.32
CA ASN A 37 2.26 -3.75 7.40
C ASN A 37 3.08 -5.02 7.13
N ASN A 38 3.23 -5.43 5.87
CA ASN A 38 4.06 -6.57 5.44
C ASN A 38 3.66 -7.92 6.06
N HIS A 39 2.38 -8.10 6.43
CA HIS A 39 1.83 -9.38 6.89
C HIS A 39 1.25 -10.25 5.76
N SER A 40 1.23 -9.74 4.53
CA SER A 40 0.83 -10.43 3.30
C SER A 40 1.20 -9.59 2.09
N ASP A 41 1.59 -10.21 0.98
CA ASP A 41 2.06 -9.45 -0.18
C ASP A 41 0.91 -8.86 -1.00
N PHE A 42 1.20 -7.78 -1.74
CA PHE A 42 0.32 -7.31 -2.80
C PHE A 42 0.43 -8.25 -4.01
N THR A 43 -0.69 -8.51 -4.68
CA THR A 43 -0.65 -9.20 -5.97
C THR A 43 -0.09 -8.27 -7.04
N ARG A 44 0.39 -8.84 -8.15
CA ARG A 44 0.87 -8.06 -9.29
C ARG A 44 -0.17 -7.05 -9.82
N GLN A 45 -1.45 -7.43 -9.83
CA GLN A 45 -2.53 -6.54 -10.26
C GLN A 45 -2.77 -5.40 -9.27
N GLU A 46 -2.70 -5.69 -7.97
CA GLU A 46 -2.81 -4.67 -6.91
C GLU A 46 -1.64 -3.68 -6.99
N ILE A 47 -0.40 -4.17 -7.16
CA ILE A 47 0.79 -3.33 -7.36
C ILE A 47 0.61 -2.41 -8.56
N GLN A 48 0.17 -2.94 -9.70
CA GLN A 48 -0.05 -2.15 -10.91
C GLN A 48 -1.10 -1.05 -10.69
N ARG A 49 -2.25 -1.39 -10.09
CA ARG A 49 -3.31 -0.39 -9.79
C ARG A 49 -2.82 0.70 -8.85
N LEU A 50 -2.09 0.33 -7.80
CA LEU A 50 -1.53 1.29 -6.83
C LEU A 50 -0.47 2.20 -7.47
N HIS A 51 0.37 1.64 -8.33
CA HIS A 51 1.34 2.42 -9.09
C HIS A 51 0.64 3.38 -10.06
N ASP A 52 -0.35 2.91 -10.81
CA ASP A 52 -1.00 3.72 -11.84
C ASP A 52 -1.82 4.87 -11.25
N ILE A 53 -2.56 4.60 -10.16
CA ILE A 53 -3.50 5.55 -9.56
C ILE A 53 -2.83 6.45 -8.52
N LEU A 54 -2.05 5.86 -7.59
CA LEU A 54 -1.45 6.58 -6.47
C LEU A 54 0.01 6.98 -6.69
N LYS A 55 0.59 6.58 -7.84
CA LYS A 55 2.00 6.85 -8.18
C LYS A 55 3.00 6.30 -7.17
N ILE A 56 2.60 5.26 -6.42
CA ILE A 56 3.48 4.59 -5.47
C ILE A 56 4.59 3.87 -6.26
N PRO A 57 5.87 4.13 -5.95
CA PRO A 57 6.99 3.40 -6.55
C PRO A 57 6.89 1.89 -6.32
N ILE A 58 7.15 1.09 -7.36
CA ILE A 58 6.99 -0.37 -7.31
C ILE A 58 7.93 -1.00 -6.27
N ASP A 59 9.14 -0.47 -6.09
CA ASP A 59 10.12 -0.91 -5.10
C ASP A 59 9.66 -0.75 -3.64
N ILE A 60 8.64 0.10 -3.40
CA ILE A 60 8.01 0.25 -2.08
C ILE A 60 6.91 -0.81 -1.85
N LEU A 61 6.38 -1.41 -2.92
CA LEU A 61 5.27 -2.38 -2.89
C LEU A 61 5.73 -3.85 -2.98
N LEU A 62 7.04 -4.09 -3.17
CA LEU A 62 7.68 -5.39 -3.26
C LEU A 62 8.24 -5.86 -1.91
#